data_AF-A0A0S9NV05-F1
#
_entry.id   AF-A0A0S9NV05-F1
#
_cell.length_a   1.000
_cell.length_b   1.000
_cell.length_c   1.000
_cell.angle_alpha   90.00
_cell.angle_beta   90.00
_cell.angle_gamma   90.00
#
_symmetry.space_group_name_H-M   'P 1'
#
loop_
_entity.id
_entity.type
_entity.pdbx_description
1 polymer ?
#
loop_
_entity_poly.entity_id
_entity_poly.type
_entity_poly.pdbx_seq_one_letter_code
_entity_poly.pdbx_strand_id
1 'polypeptide(L)' 'MAWSGRLLVLGFASGPIAGLATNRAVIEGLSILGVRAGEYRRRDPAQRAGVFARVGVLANLGALRPLIGRT' A
#
# COMPACT_ATOMS: atom_id res chain seq x y z
N MET A 1 15.13 -5.86 -7.34
CA MET A 1 13.96 -5.07 -7.78
C MET A 1 14.40 -4.31 -9.02
N ALA A 2 13.53 -3.53 -9.68
CA ALA A 2 14.03 -2.58 -10.67
C ALA A 2 14.79 -1.45 -9.96
N TRP A 3 15.79 -0.87 -10.62
CA TRP A 3 16.44 0.36 -10.16
C TRP A 3 15.38 1.44 -9.87
N SER A 4 15.55 2.21 -8.79
CA SER A 4 14.57 3.19 -8.33
C SER A 4 13.20 2.60 -7.94
N GLY A 5 13.19 1.33 -7.53
CA GLY A 5 11.98 0.64 -7.09
C GLY A 5 11.37 1.22 -5.79
N ARG A 6 10.12 0.86 -5.52
CA ARG A 6 9.41 1.22 -4.28
C ARG A 6 9.02 -0.03 -3.51
N LEU A 7 9.42 -0.11 -2.25
CA LEU A 7 8.96 -1.13 -1.31
C LEU A 7 7.84 -0.56 -0.44
N LEU A 8 6.62 -1.09 -0.61
CA LEU A 8 5.46 -0.73 0.21
C LEU A 8 5.23 -1.80 1.28
N VAL A 9 5.40 -1.43 2.54
CA VAL A 9 5.21 -2.32 3.71
C VAL A 9 3.79 -2.13 4.25
N LEU A 10 2.91 -3.09 3.98
CA LEU A 10 1.48 -3.02 4.31
C LEU A 10 1.12 -3.64 5.68
N GLY A 11 1.90 -4.61 6.15
CA GLY A 11 1.61 -5.36 7.37
C GLY A 11 2.42 -6.64 7.50
N PHE A 12 1.96 -7.51 8.39
CA PHE A 12 2.70 -8.67 8.88
C PHE A 12 1.77 -9.90 9.08
N ALA A 13 0.80 -10.06 8.19
CA ALA A 13 -0.28 -11.04 8.34
C ALA A 13 0.20 -12.50 8.47
N SER A 14 1.40 -12.82 7.97
CA SER A 14 1.97 -14.18 7.94
C SER A 14 3.22 -14.35 8.82
N GLY A 15 3.48 -13.46 9.79
CA GLY A 15 4.68 -13.51 10.62
C GLY A 15 5.37 -12.14 10.76
N PRO A 16 6.65 -12.06 11.12
CA PRO A 16 7.34 -10.77 11.31
C PRO A 16 7.42 -9.95 10.02
N ILE A 17 7.55 -8.62 10.17
CA ILE A 17 7.78 -7.71 9.04
C ILE A 17 9.06 -8.12 8.32
N ALA A 18 9.03 -8.16 6.98
CA ALA A 18 10.18 -8.51 6.17
C ALA A 18 11.35 -7.54 6.40
N GLY A 19 12.54 -8.10 6.65
CA GLY A 19 13.78 -7.32 6.73
C GLY A 19 14.31 -6.95 5.35
N LEU A 20 14.87 -5.74 5.22
CA LEU A 20 15.60 -5.29 4.05
C LEU A 20 16.98 -4.79 4.48
N ALA A 21 18.04 -5.31 3.86
CA ALA A 21 19.38 -4.82 4.09
C ALA A 21 19.52 -3.39 3.51
N THR A 22 20.01 -2.45 4.32
CA THR A 22 20.08 -1.02 3.95
C THR A 22 21.03 -0.75 2.78
N ASN A 23 22.12 -1.52 2.66
CA ASN A 23 23.03 -1.47 1.51
C ASN A 23 22.28 -1.71 0.19
N ARG A 24 21.31 -2.63 0.19
CA ARG A 24 20.48 -2.90 -0.98
C ARG A 24 19.60 -1.72 -1.35
N ALA A 25 19.06 -1.00 -0.35
CA ALA A 25 18.28 0.21 -0.60
C ALA A 25 19.12 1.29 -1.27
N VAL A 26 20.39 1.44 -0.88
CA VAL A 26 21.33 2.39 -1.50
C VAL A 26 21.69 1.94 -2.92
N ILE A 27 22.11 0.69 -3.08
CA ILE A 27 22.59 0.15 -4.35
C ILE A 27 21.48 0.09 -5.40
N GLU A 28 20.23 -0.18 -5.03
CA GLU A 28 19.10 -0.23 -5.99
C GLU A 28 18.29 1.08 -6.03
N GLY A 29 18.67 2.10 -5.25
CA GLY A 29 17.97 3.38 -5.17
C GLY A 29 16.52 3.27 -4.66
N LEU A 30 16.26 2.40 -3.67
CA LEU A 30 14.90 2.08 -3.24
C LEU A 30 14.26 3.17 -2.39
N SER A 31 12.98 3.45 -2.66
CA SER A 31 12.10 4.15 -1.72
C SER A 31 11.36 3.15 -0.84
N ILE A 32 11.41 3.32 0.48
CA ILE A 32 10.74 2.44 1.44
C ILE A 32 9.59 3.22 2.09
N LEU A 33 8.35 2.73 1.95
CA LEU A 33 7.15 3.39 2.47
C LEU A 33 6.33 2.43 3.35
N GLY A 34 6.03 2.86 4.58
CA GLY A 34 5.05 2.19 5.43
C GLY A 34 3.63 2.60 5.06
N VAL A 35 2.73 1.63 4.87
CA VAL A 35 1.32 1.87 4.52
C VAL A 35 0.42 1.28 5.58
N ARG A 36 -0.23 2.15 6.36
CA ARG A 36 -1.14 1.73 7.45
C ARG A 36 -2.52 2.35 7.27
N ALA A 37 -3.39 1.68 6.51
CA ALA A 37 -4.70 2.18 6.12
C ALA A 37 -5.57 2.67 7.31
N GLY A 38 -5.57 1.92 8.42
CA GLY A 38 -6.35 2.30 9.61
C GLY A 38 -5.84 3.57 10.31
N GLU A 39 -4.53 3.78 10.32
CA GLU A 39 -3.91 4.96 10.94
C GLU A 39 -3.98 6.18 10.02
N TYR A 40 -3.83 5.96 8.72
CA TYR A 40 -3.99 7.01 7.72
C TYR A 40 -5.36 7.68 7.82
N ARG A 41 -6.43 6.88 7.96
CA ARG A 41 -7.79 7.40 8.17
C ARG A 41 -7.96 8.18 9.48
N ARG A 42 -7.17 7.87 10.53
CA ARG A 42 -7.22 8.59 11.81
C ARG A 42 -6.46 9.91 11.76
N ARG A 43 -5.29 9.92 11.11
CA ARG A 43 -4.40 11.09 11.07
C ARG A 43 -4.75 12.09 9.99
N ASP A 44 -5.35 11.64 8.88
CA ASP A 44 -5.72 12.49 7.76
C ASP A 44 -7.14 12.13 7.24
N PRO A 45 -8.19 12.61 7.95
CA PRO A 45 -9.58 12.33 7.57
C PRO A 45 -9.98 12.95 6.22
N ALA A 46 -9.36 14.07 5.83
CA ALA A 46 -9.66 14.75 4.56
C ALA A 46 -9.21 13.90 3.38
N GLN A 47 -7.99 13.36 3.43
CA GLN A 47 -7.50 12.50 2.35
C GLN A 47 -8.20 11.15 2.26
N ARG A 48 -8.78 10.66 3.36
CA ARG A 48 -9.65 9.47 3.31
C ARG A 48 -10.76 9.62 2.27
N ALA A 49 -11.44 10.76 2.23
CA ALA A 49 -12.52 10.99 1.28
C ALA A 49 -12.01 10.92 -0.18
N GLY A 50 -10.84 11.51 -0.45
CA GLY A 50 -10.18 11.44 -1.75
C GLY A 50 -9.80 10.01 -2.16
N VAL A 51 -9.29 9.20 -1.23
CA VAL A 51 -8.97 7.78 -1.50
C VAL A 51 -10.22 7.00 -1.89
N PHE A 52 -11.32 7.11 -1.12
CA PHE A 52 -12.56 6.42 -1.45
C PHE A 52 -13.19 6.89 -2.77
N ALA A 53 -13.12 8.19 -3.06
CA ALA A 53 -13.57 8.71 -4.36
C ALA A 53 -12.80 8.07 -5.52
N ARG A 54 -11.47 7.96 -5.41
CA ARG A 54 -10.63 7.31 -6.43
C ARG A 54 -10.93 5.82 -6.57
N VAL A 55 -11.16 5.11 -5.47
CA VAL A 55 -11.60 3.70 -5.51
C VAL A 55 -12.95 3.57 -6.22
N GLY A 56 -13.90 4.49 -5.96
CA GLY A 56 -15.18 4.54 -6.66
C GLY A 56 -15.03 4.74 -8.18
N VAL A 57 -14.11 5.61 -8.61
CA VAL A 57 -13.78 5.77 -10.04
C VAL A 57 -13.27 4.46 -10.64
N LEU A 58 -12.33 3.77 -9.97
CA LEU A 58 -11.82 2.49 -10.44
C LEU A 58 -12.90 1.40 -10.52
N ALA A 59 -13.84 1.39 -9.58
CA ALA A 59 -14.99 0.49 -9.60
C ALA A 59 -15.90 0.78 -10.81
N ASN A 60 -16.24 2.05 -11.05
CA ASN A 60 -17.10 2.46 -12.17
C ASN A 60 -16.46 2.18 -13.54
N LEU A 61 -15.12 2.23 -13.63
CA LEU A 61 -14.38 1.84 -14.83
C LEU A 61 -14.31 0.32 -15.05
N GLY A 62 -14.84 -0.50 -14.13
CA GLY A 62 -14.71 -1.95 -14.18
C GLY A 62 -13.28 -2.45 -13.97
N ALA A 63 -12.37 -1.61 -13.47
CA ALA A 63 -10.97 -1.95 -13.24
C ALA A 63 -10.76 -2.81 -11.99
N LEU A 64 -11.77 -2.89 -11.12
CA LEU A 64 -11.76 -3.72 -9.92
C LEU A 64 -12.58 -4.99 -10.14
N ARG A 65 -12.02 -6.14 -9.73
CA ARG A 65 -12.74 -7.42 -9.67
C ARG A 65 -12.73 -7.92 -8.21
N PRO A 66 -13.64 -7.41 -7.37
CA PRO A 66 -13.65 -7.78 -5.96
C PRO A 66 -13.99 -9.25 -5.78
N LEU A 67 -13.24 -9.94 -4.92
CA LEU A 67 -13.64 -11.26 -4.44
C LEU A 67 -14.79 -11.09 -3.45
N ILE A 68 -15.98 -11.54 -3.82
CA ILE A 68 -17.14 -11.57 -2.92
C ILE A 68 -17.11 -12.90 -2.17
N GLY A 69 -16.64 -12.88 -0.93
CA GLY A 69 -16.68 -14.05 -0.05
C GLY A 69 -18.11 -14.36 0.40
N ARG A 70 -18.38 -15.62 0.74
CA ARG A 70 -19.61 -16.01 1.44
C ARG A 70 -19.41 -15.75 2.94
N THR A 71 -20.42 -15.15 3.56
CA THR A 71 -20.57 -15.03 5.02
C THR A 71 -21.02 -16.34 5.64
#